data_AF-A0A3Q1LPP4-F1
#
_entry.id   AF-A0A3Q1LPP4-F1
#
_cell.length_a   1.000
_cell.length_b   1.000
_cell.length_c   1.000
_cell.angle_alpha   90.00
_cell.angle_beta   90.00
_cell.angle_gamma   90.00
#
_symmetry.space_group_name_H-M   'P 1'
#
loop_
_entity.id
_entity.type
_entity.pdbx_description
1 polymer ?
#
loop_
_entity_poly.entity_id
_entity_poly.type
_entity_poly.pdbx_seq_one_letter_code
_entity_poly.pdbx_strand_id
1 'polypeptide(L)'
;LSGRLAKLDFMTLSEYWDQKFSGDNDEQERLLMESSTLYAENAMQFLNGTSLDDHIICTDWDLGFREGRQYGRGQSGGQLGDAFHEDFNVDRGGFGKQASKQPIS
;
A
#
# COMPACT_ATOMS: atom_id res chain seq x y z
N LEU A 1 8.00 -23.41 -30.87
CA LEU A 1 7.93 -23.95 -29.49
C LEU A 1 6.71 -23.35 -28.82
N SER A 2 5.54 -23.97 -29.01
CA SER A 2 4.25 -23.47 -28.50
C SER A 2 3.98 -24.13 -27.15
N GLY A 3 4.33 -23.44 -26.06
CA GLY A 3 4.10 -23.93 -24.70
C GLY A 3 2.62 -23.90 -24.35
N ARG A 4 2.05 -25.07 -24.04
CA ARG A 4 0.70 -25.20 -23.47
C ARG A 4 0.70 -24.59 -22.07
N LEU A 5 -0.06 -23.52 -21.86
CA LEU A 5 -0.55 -23.18 -20.53
C LEU A 5 -1.51 -24.28 -20.10
N ALA A 6 -1.06 -25.16 -19.19
CA ALA A 6 -1.92 -26.17 -18.60
C ALA A 6 -3.04 -25.45 -17.82
N LYS A 7 -4.29 -25.77 -18.17
CA LYS A 7 -5.45 -25.39 -17.36
C LYS A 7 -5.33 -26.13 -16.02
N LEU A 8 -5.14 -25.39 -14.94
CA LEU A 8 -5.27 -25.95 -13.59
C LEU A 8 -6.71 -26.45 -13.41
N ASP A 9 -6.85 -27.70 -13.00
CA ASP A 9 -8.13 -28.38 -12.84
C ASP A 9 -8.77 -28.02 -11.49
N PHE A 10 -10.10 -28.01 -11.44
CA PHE A 10 -10.89 -27.72 -10.24
C PHE A 10 -10.54 -28.63 -9.05
N MET A 11 -10.24 -29.91 -9.29
CA MET A 11 -9.78 -30.84 -8.25
C MET A 11 -8.41 -30.43 -7.72
N THR A 12 -7.48 -30.02 -8.59
CA THR A 12 -6.17 -29.52 -8.18
C THR A 12 -6.26 -28.23 -7.36
N LEU A 13 -7.19 -27.33 -7.71
CA LEU A 13 -7.47 -26.13 -6.93
C LEU A 13 -8.11 -26.48 -5.58
N SER A 14 -9.07 -27.42 -5.54
CA SER A 14 -9.70 -27.87 -4.30
C SER A 14 -8.70 -28.44 -3.30
N GLU A 15 -7.75 -29.27 -3.76
CA GLU A 15 -6.70 -29.83 -2.93
C GLU A 15 -5.77 -28.75 -2.35
N TYR A 16 -5.53 -27.65 -3.08
CA TYR A 16 -4.75 -26.52 -2.60
C TYR A 16 -5.46 -25.76 -1.47
N TRP A 17 -6.78 -25.56 -1.58
CA TRP A 17 -7.58 -24.88 -0.55
C TRP A 17 -7.80 -25.72 0.72
N ASP A 18 -7.75 -27.05 0.61
CA ASP A 18 -7.94 -27.99 1.73
C ASP A 18 -6.64 -28.36 2.46
N GLN A 19 -5.51 -27.71 2.14
CA GLN A 19 -4.27 -27.91 2.87
C GLN A 19 -4.38 -27.36 4.30
N LYS A 20 -4.75 -28.24 5.24
CA LYS A 20 -4.63 -27.96 6.66
C LYS A 20 -3.16 -27.89 7.05
N PHE A 21 -2.80 -26.81 7.74
CA PHE A 21 -1.50 -26.61 8.33
C PHE A 21 -1.15 -27.79 9.26
N SER A 22 -0.09 -28.53 8.92
CA SER A 22 0.40 -29.66 9.70
C SER A 22 1.47 -29.17 10.66
N GLY A 23 1.06 -28.63 11.80
CA GLY A 23 1.94 -28.14 12.85
C GLY A 23 1.14 -27.81 14.11
N ASP A 24 1.81 -27.39 15.18
CA ASP A 24 1.12 -26.87 16.36
C ASP A 24 0.72 -25.39 16.17
N ASN A 25 -0.09 -24.86 17.10
CA ASN A 25 -0.55 -23.47 17.02
C ASN A 25 0.60 -22.46 17.09
N ASP A 26 1.68 -22.79 17.82
CA ASP A 26 2.82 -21.90 18.01
C ASP A 26 3.64 -21.80 16.72
N GLU A 27 3.84 -22.92 16.03
CA GLU A 27 4.46 -22.99 14.70
C GLU A 27 3.61 -22.26 13.66
N GLN A 28 2.28 -22.44 13.72
CA GLN A 28 1.35 -21.73 12.85
C GLN A 28 1.47 -20.21 13.04
N GLU A 29 1.44 -19.74 14.28
CA GLU A 29 1.55 -18.32 14.60
C GLU A 29 2.90 -17.74 14.19
N ARG A 30 3.99 -18.50 14.44
CA ARG A 30 5.35 -18.11 14.02
C ARG A 30 5.47 -17.97 12.51
N LEU A 31 4.98 -18.93 11.75
CA LEU A 31 5.03 -18.91 10.28
C LEU A 31 4.11 -17.84 9.69
N LEU A 32 2.94 -17.61 10.29
CA LEU A 32 2.07 -16.51 9.90
C LEU A 32 2.78 -15.17 10.11
N MET A 33 3.44 -14.98 11.25
CA MET A 33 4.20 -13.75 11.53
C MET A 33 5.34 -13.56 10.54
N GLU A 34 6.15 -14.59 10.29
CA GLU A 34 7.26 -14.58 9.33
C GLU A 34 6.78 -14.29 7.90
N SER A 35 5.67 -14.92 7.49
CA SER A 35 5.07 -14.67 6.18
C SER A 35 4.56 -13.23 6.05
N SER A 36 3.92 -12.69 7.09
CA SER A 36 3.41 -11.33 7.11
C SER A 36 4.53 -10.30 6.98
N THR A 37 5.65 -10.50 7.68
CA THR A 37 6.83 -9.64 7.54
C THR A 37 7.41 -9.73 6.14
N LEU A 38 7.52 -10.93 5.58
CA LEU A 38 8.01 -11.14 4.22
C LEU A 38 7.13 -10.44 3.18
N TYR A 39 5.81 -10.48 3.33
CA TYR A 39 4.89 -9.77 2.43
C TYR A 39 5.08 -8.25 2.50
N ALA A 40 5.28 -7.70 3.69
CA ALA A 40 5.54 -6.27 3.86
C ALA A 40 6.91 -5.86 3.28
N GLU A 41 7.95 -6.67 3.46
CA GLU A 41 9.27 -6.47 2.87
C GLU A 41 9.22 -6.49 1.34
N ASN A 42 8.52 -7.48 0.77
CA ASN A 42 8.32 -7.58 -0.68
C ASN A 42 7.55 -6.36 -1.21
N ALA A 43 6.52 -5.88 -0.49
CA ALA A 43 5.81 -4.66 -0.86
C ALA A 43 6.76 -3.45 -0.87
N MET A 44 7.59 -3.29 0.17
CA MET A 44 8.60 -2.24 0.24
C MET A 44 9.64 -2.32 -0.88
N GLN A 45 10.04 -3.53 -1.28
CA GLN A 45 11.05 -3.74 -2.32
C GLN A 45 10.50 -3.51 -3.74
N PHE A 46 9.28 -3.96 -4.02
CA PHE A 46 8.76 -4.04 -5.38
C PHE A 46 7.68 -3.00 -5.70
N LEU A 47 6.97 -2.46 -4.71
CA LEU A 47 5.94 -1.45 -4.94
C LEU A 47 6.46 -0.03 -4.79
N ASN A 48 7.48 0.19 -3.95
CA ASN A 48 8.05 1.51 -3.75
C ASN A 48 8.60 2.08 -5.07
N GLY A 49 8.19 3.30 -5.44
CA GLY A 49 8.61 3.93 -6.69
C GLY A 49 7.90 3.41 -7.95
N THR A 50 6.92 2.51 -7.82
CA THR A 50 6.05 2.12 -8.93
C THR A 50 4.93 3.14 -9.16
N SER A 51 4.26 3.04 -10.31
CA SER A 51 3.13 3.90 -10.64
C SER A 51 1.80 3.26 -10.25
N LEU A 52 0.93 4.03 -9.60
CA LEU A 52 -0.46 3.73 -9.32
C LEU A 52 -1.30 4.93 -9.76
N ASP A 53 -2.26 4.72 -10.65
CA ASP A 53 -3.08 5.79 -11.25
C ASP A 53 -2.22 6.96 -11.77
N ASP A 54 -1.16 6.65 -12.53
CA ASP A 54 -0.16 7.60 -13.05
C ASP A 54 0.65 8.37 -11.99
N HIS A 55 0.50 8.05 -10.70
CA HIS A 55 1.28 8.61 -9.60
C HIS A 55 2.38 7.66 -9.15
N ILE A 56 3.59 8.18 -8.95
CA ILE A 56 4.65 7.42 -8.28
C ILE A 56 4.32 7.33 -6.78
N ILE A 57 4.13 6.10 -6.29
CA ILE A 57 3.85 5.86 -4.87
C ILE A 57 5.16 5.71 -4.09
N CYS A 58 5.14 6.18 -2.84
CA CYS A 58 6.22 6.01 -1.88
C CYS A 58 5.70 5.21 -0.69
N THR A 59 6.35 4.10 -0.37
CA THR A 59 6.03 3.26 0.79
C THR A 59 7.12 3.42 1.85
N ASP A 60 6.73 3.42 3.12
CA ASP A 60 7.64 3.48 4.26
C ASP A 60 7.14 2.57 5.39
N TRP A 61 8.05 2.16 6.27
CA TRP A 61 7.71 1.40 7.46
C TRP A 61 6.98 2.28 8.48
N ASP A 62 5.92 1.72 9.06
CA ASP A 62 5.09 2.40 10.03
C ASP A 62 5.07 1.65 11.37
N LEU A 63 5.05 2.38 12.49
CA LEU A 63 5.00 1.80 13.84
C LEU A 63 3.65 1.14 14.20
N GLY A 64 2.69 1.16 13.28
CA GLY A 64 1.38 0.53 13.41
C GLY A 64 0.23 1.52 13.55
N PHE A 65 -0.97 1.08 13.16
CA PHE A 65 -2.16 1.90 13.17
C PHE A 65 -2.61 2.27 14.59
N ARG A 66 -3.08 3.52 14.75
CA ARG A 66 -3.79 4.02 15.93
C ARG A 66 -4.86 4.99 15.49
N GLU A 67 -6.00 4.99 16.18
CA GLU A 67 -7.09 5.91 15.90
C GLU A 67 -6.61 7.37 15.90
N GLY A 68 -7.03 8.12 14.89
CA GLY A 68 -6.59 9.50 14.63
C GLY A 68 -5.40 9.63 13.69
N ARG A 69 -4.65 8.55 13.41
CA ARG A 69 -3.54 8.58 12.45
C ARG A 69 -3.98 8.58 10.99
N GLN A 70 -5.24 8.23 10.71
CA GLN A 70 -5.82 8.28 9.36
C GLN A 70 -6.06 9.70 8.85
N TYR A 71 -6.10 10.71 9.74
CA TYR A 71 -6.35 12.10 9.36
C TYR A 71 -5.06 12.85 9.04
N GLY A 72 -5.12 13.70 8.03
CA GLY A 72 -4.04 14.61 7.66
C GLY A 72 -3.72 15.61 8.78
N ARG A 73 -2.44 15.98 8.91
CA ARG A 73 -1.92 16.84 10.00
C ARG A 73 -1.68 18.29 9.55
N GLY A 74 -2.04 18.63 8.32
CA GLY A 74 -2.00 20.00 7.83
C GLY A 74 -3.07 20.85 8.51
N GLN A 75 -2.84 22.17 8.63
CA GLN A 75 -3.79 23.09 9.28
C GLN A 75 -5.17 23.12 8.61
N SER A 76 -5.25 22.79 7.32
CA SER A 76 -6.49 22.67 6.54
C SER A 76 -7.19 21.31 6.69
N GLY A 77 -6.61 20.36 7.43
CA GLY A 77 -7.08 18.97 7.56
C GLY A 77 -6.48 17.99 6.53
N GLY A 78 -5.79 18.47 5.51
CA GLY A 78 -5.09 17.63 4.51
C GLY A 78 -3.72 17.14 4.99
N GLN A 79 -2.95 16.49 4.11
CA GLN A 79 -1.57 16.13 4.42
C GLN A 79 -0.72 17.40 4.58
N LEU A 80 0.32 17.33 5.42
CA LEU A 80 1.19 18.48 5.66
C LEU A 80 1.93 18.89 4.38
N GLY A 81 2.39 17.92 3.58
CA GLY A 81 3.10 18.18 2.33
C GLY A 81 2.26 18.94 1.30
N ASP A 82 0.96 18.65 1.22
CA ASP A 82 0.07 19.29 0.25
C ASP A 82 -0.18 20.78 0.56
N ALA A 83 0.16 21.25 1.76
CA ALA A 83 -0.02 22.67 2.10
C ALA A 83 1.00 23.59 1.43
N PHE A 84 2.20 23.07 1.13
CA PHE A 84 3.39 23.86 0.75
C PHE A 84 3.77 23.73 -0.73
N HIS A 85 3.13 22.87 -1.52
CA HIS A 85 3.48 22.74 -2.94
C HIS A 85 2.98 23.96 -3.74
N GLU A 86 3.80 24.44 -4.66
CA GLU A 86 3.52 25.64 -5.47
C GLU A 86 2.93 25.31 -6.84
N ASP A 87 3.25 24.14 -7.40
CA ASP A 87 2.75 23.71 -8.71
C ASP A 87 1.27 23.33 -8.67
N PHE A 88 0.52 23.55 -9.75
CA PHE A 88 -0.87 23.10 -9.81
C PHE A 88 -0.95 21.57 -10.00
N ASN A 89 -1.62 20.87 -9.08
CA ASN A 89 -1.84 19.42 -9.17
C ASN A 89 -3.34 19.09 -9.06
N VAL A 90 -3.95 18.70 -10.17
CA VAL A 90 -5.41 18.43 -10.25
C VAL A 90 -5.83 17.27 -9.34
N ASP A 91 -5.01 16.21 -9.28
CA ASP A 91 -5.31 14.99 -8.52
C ASP A 91 -5.17 15.21 -7.00
N ARG A 92 -4.54 16.33 -6.60
CA ARG A 92 -4.42 16.77 -5.20
C ARG A 92 -5.26 18.00 -4.86
N GLY A 93 -6.22 18.35 -5.71
CA GLY A 93 -7.17 19.45 -5.43
C GLY A 93 -6.65 20.85 -5.76
N GLY A 94 -5.69 20.97 -6.67
CA GLY A 94 -5.22 22.22 -7.25
C GLY A 94 -3.91 22.73 -6.64
N PHE A 95 -3.86 24.01 -6.26
CA PHE A 95 -2.69 24.62 -5.62
C PHE A 95 -2.65 24.31 -4.12
N GLY A 96 -1.43 24.29 -3.56
CA GLY A 96 -1.23 24.17 -2.13
C GLY A 96 -1.98 25.24 -1.34
N LYS A 97 -2.52 24.86 -0.18
CA LYS A 97 -3.42 25.74 0.59
C LYS A 97 -2.76 27.05 1.05
N GLN A 98 -1.44 27.09 1.24
CA GLN A 98 -0.74 28.35 1.53
C GLN A 98 -0.54 29.20 0.29
N ALA A 99 -0.22 28.62 -0.86
CA ALA A 99 -0.12 29.33 -2.14
C ALA A 99 -1.49 29.93 -2.57
N SER A 100 -2.60 29.25 -2.28
CA SER A 100 -3.96 29.74 -2.58
C SER A 100 -4.39 30.98 -1.78
N LYS A 101 -3.68 31.33 -0.69
CA LYS A 101 -4.00 32.48 0.16
C LYS A 101 -3.40 33.81 -0.31
N GLN A 102 -2.69 33.83 -1.45
CA GLN A 102 -2.21 35.10 -2.00
C GLN A 102 -3.41 35.96 -2.41
N PRO A 103 -3.52 37.21 -1.92
CA PRO A 103 -4.63 38.08 -2.26
C PRO A 103 -4.60 38.40 -3.75
N ILE A 104 -5.74 38.19 -4.42
CA ILE A 104 -5.99 38.76 -5.74
C ILE A 104 -5.89 40.28 -5.57
N SER A 105 -4.92 40.90 -6.24
CA SER A 105 -4.74 42.37 -6.27
C SER A 105 -5.91 43.06 -6.94
#